data_AF-A0A378T359-F1
#
_entry.id   AF-A0A378T359-F1
#
_cell.length_a   1.000
_cell.length_b   1.000
_cell.length_c   1.000
_cell.angle_alpha   90.00
_cell.angle_beta   90.00
_cell.angle_gamma   90.00
#
_symmetry.space_group_name_H-M   'P 1'
#
loop_
_entity.id
_entity.type
_entity.pdbx_description
1 polymer ?
#
loop_
_entity_poly.entity_id
_entity_poly.type
_entity_poly.pdbx_seq_one_letter_code
_entity_poly.pdbx_strand_id
1 'polypeptide(L)'
;MNSKGLAYGWLSARRRIREMVLPVVTTATGAFLVVLVFGMSSGIRAQSAALGHAEEINRAVILIAVTVLLVGVVEVAVATTRTVAHRTRELGVLGANGVPRAPVIAALLVEPVVAAVLGSLLGAVCAGITGSVVALAGLAPTGVSYSGLAIGAAIAVGVSVAAAVATSFVPTFNAASRPPIRSLTTGG
;
A
#
# COMPACT_ATOMS: atom_id res chain seq x y z
N MET A 1 -26.47 -5.26 3.93
CA MET A 1 -25.73 -6.20 4.81
C MET A 1 -24.20 -5.96 4.86
N ASN A 2 -23.60 -5.09 4.03
CA ASN A 2 -22.15 -4.85 3.97
C ASN A 2 -21.56 -3.97 5.10
N SER A 3 -22.36 -3.14 5.78
CA SER A 3 -21.86 -2.20 6.80
C SER A 3 -21.27 -2.89 8.04
N LYS A 4 -21.88 -4.00 8.48
CA LYS A 4 -21.39 -4.75 9.66
C LYS A 4 -20.02 -5.39 9.40
N GLY A 5 -19.79 -5.95 8.21
CA GLY A 5 -18.50 -6.54 7.85
C GLY A 5 -17.35 -5.53 7.83
N LEU A 6 -17.60 -4.33 7.29
CA LEU A 6 -16.63 -3.23 7.29
C LEU A 6 -16.31 -2.72 8.70
N ALA A 7 -17.32 -2.61 9.57
CA ALA A 7 -17.13 -2.22 10.97
C ALA A 7 -16.28 -3.23 11.75
N TYR A 8 -16.50 -4.54 11.54
CA TYR A 8 -15.66 -5.59 12.11
C TYR A 8 -14.22 -5.53 11.58
N GLY A 9 -14.05 -5.33 10.26
CA GLY A 9 -12.74 -5.14 9.65
C GLY A 9 -11.95 -3.99 10.29
N TRP A 10 -12.60 -2.85 10.50
CA TRP A 10 -11.99 -1.68 11.14
C TRP A 10 -11.55 -1.93 12.59
N LEU A 11 -12.39 -2.59 13.39
CA LEU A 11 -12.05 -2.97 14.77
C LEU A 11 -10.85 -3.91 14.82
N SER A 12 -10.76 -4.84 13.86
CA SER A 12 -9.64 -5.78 13.77
C SER A 12 -8.33 -5.09 13.40
N ALA A 13 -8.35 -4.18 12.42
CA ALA A 13 -7.20 -3.37 12.03
C ALA A 13 -6.65 -2.56 13.21
N ARG A 14 -7.52 -1.94 14.02
CA ARG A 14 -7.10 -1.15 15.19
C ARG A 14 -6.38 -1.99 16.25
N ARG A 15 -6.83 -3.22 16.50
CA ARG A 15 -6.16 -4.12 17.47
C ARG A 15 -4.79 -4.62 16.97
N ARG A 16 -4.61 -4.67 15.65
CA ARG A 16 -3.45 -5.21 14.95
C ARG A 16 -2.44 -4.15 14.51
N ILE A 17 -2.52 -2.95 15.06
CA ILE A 17 -1.73 -1.80 14.56
C ILE A 17 -0.22 -2.07 14.53
N ARG A 18 0.30 -2.88 15.47
CA ARG A 18 1.71 -3.29 15.54
C ARG A 18 2.13 -4.16 14.36
N GLU A 19 1.26 -5.06 13.91
CA GLU A 19 1.52 -5.94 12.76
C GLU A 19 1.44 -5.17 11.43
N MET A 20 0.69 -4.06 11.41
CA MET A 20 0.54 -3.20 10.22
C MET A 20 1.69 -2.20 10.04
N VAL A 21 2.56 -2.00 11.02
CA VAL A 21 3.65 -1.00 10.94
C VAL A 21 4.57 -1.26 9.75
N LEU A 22 5.01 -2.52 9.57
CA LEU A 22 5.94 -2.88 8.50
C LEU A 22 5.35 -2.59 7.10
N PRO A 23 4.14 -3.10 6.75
CA PRO A 23 3.50 -2.77 5.48
C PRO A 23 3.26 -1.27 5.26
N VAL A 24 2.91 -0.54 6.32
CA VAL A 24 2.69 0.91 6.24
C VAL A 24 4.01 1.63 5.92
N VAL A 25 5.11 1.27 6.58
CA VAL A 25 6.42 1.88 6.36
C VAL A 25 6.95 1.56 4.96
N THR A 26 6.88 0.32 4.51
CA THR A 26 7.38 -0.05 3.16
C THR A 26 6.57 0.62 2.06
N THR A 27 5.25 0.70 2.21
CA THR A 27 4.37 1.44 1.29
C THR A 27 4.67 2.94 1.33
N ALA A 28 4.92 3.51 2.52
CA ALA A 28 5.29 4.91 2.66
C ALA A 28 6.59 5.25 1.95
N THR A 29 7.62 4.40 2.04
CA THR A 29 8.89 4.59 1.33
C THR A 29 8.70 4.64 -0.18
N GLY A 30 7.89 3.73 -0.74
CA GLY A 30 7.57 3.74 -2.17
C GLY A 30 6.76 4.96 -2.60
N ALA A 31 5.74 5.31 -1.83
CA ALA A 31 4.90 6.48 -2.11
C ALA A 31 5.70 7.79 -2.04
N PHE A 32 6.59 7.90 -1.05
CA PHE A 32 7.53 9.00 -0.90
C PHE A 32 8.38 9.20 -2.16
N LEU A 33 8.98 8.11 -2.69
CA LEU A 33 9.78 8.19 -3.91
C LEU A 33 8.95 8.61 -5.12
N VAL A 34 7.76 8.03 -5.33
CA VAL A 34 6.89 8.41 -6.45
C VAL A 34 6.54 9.90 -6.38
N VAL A 35 6.11 10.39 -5.22
CA VAL A 35 5.74 11.80 -5.06
C VAL A 35 6.92 12.73 -5.39
N LEU A 36 8.11 12.43 -4.86
CA LEU A 36 9.31 13.23 -5.12
C LEU A 36 9.76 13.20 -6.58
N VAL A 37 9.73 12.04 -7.24
CA VAL A 37 10.11 11.93 -8.65
C VAL A 37 9.22 12.78 -9.54
N PHE A 38 7.90 12.78 -9.30
CA PHE A 38 6.99 13.64 -10.05
C PHE A 38 7.20 15.12 -9.71
N GLY A 39 7.41 15.46 -8.43
CA GLY A 39 7.72 16.82 -7.97
C GLY A 39 9.01 17.39 -8.55
N MET A 40 10.02 16.56 -8.78
CA MET A 40 11.34 16.96 -9.30
C MET A 40 11.51 16.66 -10.80
N SER A 41 10.44 16.32 -11.52
CA SER A 41 10.52 15.91 -12.93
C SER A 41 11.09 16.98 -13.88
N SER A 42 10.99 18.27 -13.54
CA SER A 42 11.65 19.36 -14.27
C SER A 42 13.18 19.32 -14.08
N GLY A 43 13.62 19.15 -12.83
CA GLY A 43 15.04 19.05 -12.47
C GLY A 43 15.71 17.80 -13.02
N ILE A 44 15.04 16.65 -12.90
CA ILE A 44 15.51 15.39 -13.47
C ILE A 44 15.73 15.55 -14.99
N ARG A 45 14.79 16.16 -15.71
CA ARG A 45 14.93 16.38 -17.15
C ARG A 45 16.05 17.38 -17.50
N ALA A 46 16.15 18.49 -16.79
CA ALA A 46 17.18 19.50 -17.03
C ALA A 46 18.59 18.94 -16.84
N GLN A 47 18.81 18.20 -15.75
CA GLN A 47 20.10 17.60 -15.42
C GLN A 47 20.45 16.45 -16.38
N SER A 48 19.44 15.69 -16.82
CA SER A 48 19.63 14.59 -17.76
C SER A 48 19.84 15.06 -19.21
N ALA A 49 19.39 16.27 -19.56
CA ALA A 49 19.63 16.87 -20.88
C ALA A 49 21.12 17.18 -21.09
N ALA A 50 21.84 17.58 -20.04
CA ALA A 50 23.29 17.77 -20.09
C ALA A 50 24.06 16.46 -20.38
N LEU A 51 23.44 15.30 -20.14
CA LEU A 51 24.00 13.98 -20.39
C LEU A 51 23.61 13.40 -21.75
N GLY A 52 22.75 14.06 -22.53
CA GLY A 52 22.28 13.58 -23.84
C GLY A 52 21.19 12.48 -23.82
N HIS A 53 20.85 11.94 -22.65
CA HIS A 53 19.91 10.81 -22.49
C HIS A 53 18.68 11.14 -21.61
N ALA A 54 18.15 12.37 -21.75
CA ALA A 54 17.13 12.89 -20.83
C ALA A 54 15.86 12.03 -20.69
N GLU A 55 15.35 11.54 -21.81
CA GLU A 55 14.11 10.76 -21.83
C GLU A 55 14.29 9.36 -21.25
N GLU A 56 15.41 8.71 -21.55
CA GLU A 56 15.75 7.38 -21.04
C GLU A 56 15.94 7.41 -19.52
N ILE A 57 16.67 8.41 -19.01
CA ILE A 57 16.89 8.60 -17.57
C ILE A 57 15.58 8.91 -16.86
N ASN A 58 14.74 9.80 -17.40
CA ASN A 58 13.45 10.13 -16.80
C ASN A 58 12.53 8.89 -16.71
N ARG A 59 12.45 8.09 -17.78
CA ARG A 59 11.70 6.83 -17.77
C ARG A 59 12.25 5.83 -16.76
N ALA A 60 13.57 5.68 -16.69
CA ALA A 60 14.22 4.78 -15.75
C ALA A 60 13.91 5.18 -14.29
N VAL A 61 13.99 6.47 -13.96
CA VAL A 61 13.71 6.97 -12.60
C VAL A 61 12.23 6.76 -12.22
N ILE A 62 11.30 7.00 -13.15
CA ILE A 62 9.87 6.72 -12.92
C ILE A 62 9.64 5.23 -12.70
N LEU A 63 10.24 4.36 -13.52
CA LEU A 63 10.13 2.91 -13.36
C LEU A 63 10.66 2.45 -12.00
N ILE A 64 11.81 2.95 -11.58
CA ILE A 64 12.39 2.65 -10.25
C ILE A 64 11.43 3.09 -9.14
N ALA A 65 10.87 4.30 -9.22
CA ALA A 65 9.94 4.78 -8.20
C ALA A 65 8.68 3.89 -8.12
N VAL A 66 8.13 3.50 -9.27
CA VAL A 66 6.98 2.59 -9.34
C VAL A 66 7.33 1.20 -8.82
N THR A 67 8.50 0.64 -9.15
CA THR A 67 8.87 -0.69 -8.64
C THR A 67 9.04 -0.70 -7.13
N VAL A 68 9.63 0.34 -6.54
CA VAL A 68 9.74 0.45 -5.07
C VAL A 68 8.37 0.57 -4.42
N LEU A 69 7.42 1.30 -5.04
CA LEU A 69 6.02 1.32 -4.58
C LEU A 69 5.40 -0.08 -4.59
N LEU A 70 5.61 -0.84 -5.67
CA LEU A 70 5.07 -2.19 -5.80
C LEU A 70 5.69 -3.16 -4.78
N VAL A 71 6.96 -3.01 -4.41
CA VAL A 71 7.56 -3.79 -3.32
C VAL A 71 6.81 -3.57 -2.00
N GLY A 72 6.43 -2.32 -1.69
CA GLY A 72 5.58 -2.01 -0.53
C GLY A 72 4.22 -2.73 -0.59
N VAL A 73 3.58 -2.72 -1.76
CA VAL A 73 2.30 -3.43 -1.98
C VAL A 73 2.44 -4.95 -1.83
N VAL A 74 3.54 -5.52 -2.29
CA VAL A 74 3.81 -6.96 -2.10
C VAL A 74 3.93 -7.30 -0.62
N GLU A 75 4.61 -6.46 0.18
CA GLU A 75 4.71 -6.67 1.63
C GLU A 75 3.33 -6.62 2.31
N VAL A 76 2.40 -5.76 1.85
CA VAL A 76 1.01 -5.75 2.33
C VAL A 76 0.33 -7.10 2.08
N ALA A 77 0.52 -7.70 0.90
CA ALA A 77 -0.06 -9.00 0.57
C ALA A 77 0.56 -10.14 1.42
N VAL A 78 1.86 -10.08 1.66
CA VAL A 78 2.58 -11.03 2.53
C VAL A 78 2.08 -10.92 3.96
N ALA A 79 1.96 -9.71 4.50
CA ALA A 79 1.42 -9.48 5.83
C ALA A 79 -0.02 -9.98 5.94
N THR A 80 -0.87 -9.68 4.96
CA THR A 80 -2.25 -10.19 4.92
C THR A 80 -2.28 -11.72 4.95
N THR A 81 -1.40 -12.38 4.20
CA THR A 81 -1.27 -13.85 4.18
C THR A 81 -0.89 -14.40 5.56
N ARG A 82 0.05 -13.76 6.25
CA ARG A 82 0.42 -14.12 7.63
C ARG A 82 -0.76 -13.94 8.58
N THR A 83 -1.44 -12.80 8.51
CA THR A 83 -2.60 -12.49 9.38
C THR A 83 -3.72 -13.50 9.21
N VAL A 84 -4.09 -13.87 7.98
CA VAL A 84 -5.16 -14.87 7.76
C VAL A 84 -4.74 -16.28 8.15
N ALA A 85 -3.45 -16.61 8.09
CA ALA A 85 -2.94 -17.90 8.54
C ALA A 85 -3.09 -18.08 10.06
N HIS A 86 -2.87 -17.02 10.84
CA HIS A 86 -3.08 -17.05 12.29
C HIS A 86 -4.56 -17.10 12.71
N ARG A 87 -5.51 -16.82 11.80
CA ARG A 87 -6.96 -16.78 12.06
C ARG A 87 -7.73 -17.95 11.45
N THR A 88 -7.06 -19.03 11.06
CA THR A 88 -7.69 -20.20 10.43
C THR A 88 -8.82 -20.80 11.27
N ARG A 89 -8.63 -20.93 12.59
CA ARG A 89 -9.62 -21.50 13.51
C ARG A 89 -10.86 -20.60 13.65
N GLU A 90 -10.66 -19.29 13.80
CA GLU A 90 -11.76 -18.31 13.89
C GLU A 90 -12.61 -18.30 12.61
N LEU A 91 -11.95 -18.28 11.45
CA LEU A 91 -12.61 -18.35 10.14
C LEU A 91 -13.34 -19.68 9.94
N GLY A 92 -12.78 -20.79 10.44
CA GLY A 92 -13.41 -22.11 10.45
C GLY A 92 -14.71 -22.16 11.25
N VAL A 93 -14.73 -21.53 12.43
CA VAL A 93 -15.93 -21.42 13.27
C VAL A 93 -16.99 -20.54 12.60
N LEU A 94 -16.59 -19.42 11.99
CA LEU A 94 -17.51 -18.58 11.21
C LEU A 94 -18.12 -19.35 10.03
N GLY A 95 -17.31 -20.15 9.33
CA GLY A 95 -17.77 -21.03 8.25
C GLY A 95 -18.72 -22.13 8.73
N ALA A 96 -18.46 -22.73 9.89
CA ALA A 96 -19.33 -23.76 10.48
C ALA A 96 -20.71 -23.21 10.88
N ASN A 97 -20.78 -21.94 11.27
CA ASN A 97 -22.03 -21.25 11.60
C ASN A 97 -22.82 -20.75 10.36
N GLY A 98 -22.37 -21.08 9.14
CA GLY A 98 -23.08 -20.73 7.90
C GLY A 98 -22.94 -19.26 7.49
N VAL A 99 -21.94 -18.53 8.00
CA VAL A 99 -21.71 -17.13 7.61
C VAL A 99 -21.32 -17.06 6.12
N PRO A 100 -21.96 -16.21 5.30
CA PRO A 100 -21.60 -16.07 3.89
C PRO A 100 -20.18 -15.54 3.71
N ARG A 101 -19.49 -16.00 2.65
CA ARG A 101 -18.06 -15.69 2.40
C ARG A 101 -17.80 -14.22 2.07
N ALA A 102 -18.71 -13.56 1.38
CA ALA A 102 -18.49 -12.19 0.89
C ALA A 102 -18.28 -11.15 2.03
N PRO A 103 -19.08 -11.14 3.11
CA PRO A 103 -18.80 -10.29 4.27
C PRO A 103 -17.47 -10.59 4.98
N VAL A 104 -17.04 -11.85 5.00
CA VAL A 104 -15.75 -12.26 5.60
C VAL A 104 -14.60 -11.72 4.76
N ILE A 105 -14.68 -11.87 3.44
CA ILE A 105 -13.68 -11.32 2.51
C ILE A 105 -13.60 -9.80 2.64
N ALA A 106 -14.76 -9.12 2.68
CA ALA A 106 -14.81 -7.67 2.85
C ALA A 106 -14.15 -7.22 4.17
N ALA A 107 -14.41 -7.93 5.28
CA ALA A 107 -13.81 -7.61 6.57
C ALA A 107 -12.28 -7.80 6.58
N LEU A 108 -11.79 -8.86 5.93
CA LEU A 108 -10.37 -9.16 5.82
C LEU A 108 -9.62 -8.19 4.89
N LEU A 109 -10.27 -7.68 3.84
CA LEU A 109 -9.68 -6.68 2.94
C LEU A 109 -9.57 -5.28 3.55
N VAL A 110 -10.26 -4.98 4.65
CA VAL A 110 -10.11 -3.68 5.34
C VAL A 110 -8.68 -3.47 5.81
N GLU A 111 -8.04 -4.50 6.36
CA GLU A 111 -6.69 -4.42 6.92
C GLU A 111 -5.63 -3.98 5.87
N PRO A 112 -5.48 -4.65 4.71
CA PRO A 112 -4.55 -4.23 3.67
C PRO A 112 -4.90 -2.87 3.06
N VAL A 113 -6.18 -2.54 2.91
CA VAL A 113 -6.60 -1.22 2.39
C VAL A 113 -6.18 -0.11 3.35
N VAL A 114 -6.40 -0.29 4.65
CA VAL A 114 -6.00 0.69 5.66
C VAL A 114 -4.47 0.84 5.70
N ALA A 115 -3.72 -0.26 5.60
CA ALA A 115 -2.26 -0.20 5.52
C ALA A 115 -1.80 0.59 4.29
N ALA A 116 -2.38 0.34 3.12
CA ALA A 116 -2.03 1.02 1.87
C ALA A 116 -2.37 2.51 1.91
N VAL A 117 -3.54 2.89 2.43
CA VAL A 117 -3.96 4.30 2.60
C VAL A 117 -3.03 5.02 3.57
N LEU A 118 -2.79 4.45 4.76
CA LEU A 118 -1.92 5.08 5.76
C LEU A 118 -0.49 5.22 5.24
N GLY A 119 0.07 4.17 4.62
CA GLY A 119 1.40 4.21 4.05
C GLY A 119 1.53 5.25 2.96
N SER A 120 0.65 5.23 1.97
CA SER A 120 0.71 6.18 0.84
C SER A 120 0.50 7.64 1.27
N LEU A 121 -0.41 7.92 2.22
CA LEU A 121 -0.59 9.25 2.77
C LEU A 121 0.63 9.72 3.57
N LEU A 122 1.20 8.86 4.43
CA LEU A 122 2.41 9.19 5.18
C LEU A 122 3.58 9.47 4.23
N GLY A 123 3.77 8.64 3.22
CA GLY A 123 4.79 8.83 2.19
C GLY A 123 4.61 10.16 1.43
N ALA A 124 3.39 10.48 1.02
CA ALA A 124 3.06 11.72 0.34
C ALA A 124 3.30 12.97 1.21
N VAL A 125 2.91 12.93 2.48
CA VAL A 125 3.15 14.02 3.43
C VAL A 125 4.65 14.22 3.65
N CYS A 126 5.39 13.15 3.91
CA CYS A 126 6.85 13.20 4.04
C CYS A 126 7.51 13.77 2.78
N ALA A 127 7.05 13.37 1.60
CA ALA A 127 7.59 13.88 0.34
C ALA A 127 7.27 15.37 0.13
N GLY A 128 6.07 15.83 0.50
CA GLY A 128 5.70 17.24 0.47
C GLY A 128 6.57 18.08 1.42
N ILE A 129 6.82 17.59 2.64
CA ILE A 129 7.73 18.24 3.59
C ILE A 129 9.14 18.29 3.02
N THR A 130 9.68 17.16 2.56
CA THR A 130 11.03 17.09 1.98
C THR A 130 11.16 18.00 0.76
N GLY A 131 10.18 17.99 -0.15
CA GLY A 131 10.18 18.87 -1.32
C GLY A 131 10.18 20.34 -0.95
N SER A 132 9.41 20.72 0.07
CA SER A 132 9.38 22.10 0.58
C SER A 132 10.71 22.51 1.23
N VAL A 133 11.30 21.63 2.04
CA VAL A 133 12.62 21.86 2.67
C VAL A 133 13.71 22.01 1.61
N VAL A 134 13.74 21.13 0.60
CA VAL A 134 14.71 21.19 -0.51
C VAL A 134 14.56 22.48 -1.32
N ALA A 135 13.32 22.92 -1.58
CA ALA A 135 13.05 24.17 -2.27
C ALA A 135 13.51 25.39 -1.45
N LEU A 136 13.20 25.44 -0.16
CA LEU A 136 13.59 26.52 0.75
C LEU A 136 15.10 26.60 0.98
N ALA A 137 15.78 25.44 1.01
CA ALA A 137 17.23 25.36 1.16
C ALA A 137 18.01 25.73 -0.12
N GLY A 138 17.33 26.00 -1.24
CA GLY A 138 17.98 26.29 -2.51
C GLY A 138 18.70 25.09 -3.14
N LEU A 139 18.38 23.87 -2.68
CA LEU A 139 19.02 22.62 -3.13
C LEU A 139 18.40 22.07 -4.43
N ALA A 140 17.34 22.71 -4.95
CA ALA A 140 16.72 22.40 -6.24
C ALA A 140 16.88 23.59 -7.21
N PRO A 141 17.92 23.60 -8.07
CA PRO A 141 18.20 24.71 -8.99
C PRO A 141 17.04 25.03 -9.95
N THR A 142 16.27 24.01 -10.33
CA THR A 142 15.09 24.13 -11.20
C THR A 142 13.78 24.28 -10.44
N GLY A 143 13.84 24.39 -9.12
CA GLY A 143 12.69 24.37 -8.23
C GLY A 143 12.01 23.00 -8.10
N VAL A 144 11.05 22.93 -7.18
CA VAL A 144 10.17 21.78 -6.97
C VAL A 144 8.77 22.11 -7.48
N SER A 145 8.21 21.25 -8.32
CA SER A 145 6.88 21.43 -8.88
C SER A 145 5.80 20.97 -7.88
N TYR A 146 5.06 21.92 -7.30
CA TYR A 146 3.94 21.60 -6.42
C TYR A 146 2.81 20.83 -7.12
N SER A 147 2.55 21.13 -8.40
CA SER A 147 1.60 20.35 -9.20
C SER A 147 2.11 18.93 -9.46
N GLY A 148 3.42 18.77 -9.66
CA GLY A 148 4.07 17.47 -9.76
C GLY A 148 3.93 16.66 -8.47
N LEU A 149 4.17 17.27 -7.30
CA LEU A 149 3.97 16.63 -6.00
C LEU A 149 2.51 16.18 -5.80
N ALA A 150 1.54 17.02 -6.16
CA ALA A 150 0.12 16.69 -6.04
C ALA A 150 -0.29 15.51 -6.95
N ILE A 151 0.17 15.51 -8.21
CA ILE A 151 -0.07 14.41 -9.15
C ILE A 151 0.61 13.13 -8.65
N GLY A 152 1.86 13.21 -8.21
CA GLY A 152 2.60 12.08 -7.66
C GLY A 152 1.91 11.48 -6.43
N ALA A 153 1.36 12.32 -5.54
CA ALA A 153 0.57 11.88 -4.39
C ALA A 153 -0.73 11.17 -4.80
N ALA A 154 -1.47 11.72 -5.75
CA ALA A 154 -2.69 11.09 -6.27
C ALA A 154 -2.39 9.72 -6.90
N ILE A 155 -1.32 9.62 -7.70
CA ILE A 155 -0.87 8.35 -8.31
C ILE A 155 -0.45 7.37 -7.22
N ALA A 156 0.38 7.79 -6.27
CA ALA A 156 0.86 6.92 -5.20
C ALA A 156 -0.31 6.33 -4.40
N VAL A 157 -1.26 7.17 -3.95
CA VAL A 157 -2.44 6.70 -3.20
C VAL A 157 -3.32 5.78 -4.06
N GLY A 158 -3.64 6.19 -5.29
CA GLY A 158 -4.51 5.41 -6.18
C GLY A 158 -3.92 4.04 -6.52
N VAL A 159 -2.63 4.01 -6.89
CA VAL A 159 -1.92 2.77 -7.23
C VAL A 159 -1.73 1.90 -6.01
N SER A 160 -1.33 2.45 -4.85
CA SER A 160 -1.17 1.66 -3.62
C SER A 160 -2.47 0.97 -3.21
N VAL A 161 -3.59 1.69 -3.20
CA VAL A 161 -4.89 1.12 -2.80
C VAL A 161 -5.36 0.08 -3.80
N ALA A 162 -5.35 0.39 -5.10
CA ALA A 162 -5.78 -0.54 -6.14
C ALA A 162 -4.94 -1.82 -6.15
N ALA A 163 -3.62 -1.68 -6.07
CA ALA A 163 -2.71 -2.80 -6.08
C ALA A 163 -2.80 -3.62 -4.78
N ALA A 164 -2.95 -2.99 -3.60
CA ALA A 164 -3.14 -3.71 -2.34
C ALA A 164 -4.42 -4.53 -2.31
N VAL A 165 -5.53 -4.01 -2.85
CA VAL A 165 -6.77 -4.78 -3.02
C VAL A 165 -6.56 -5.96 -3.96
N ALA A 166 -5.94 -5.73 -5.12
CA ALA A 166 -5.71 -6.76 -6.11
C ALA A 166 -4.82 -7.90 -5.58
N THR A 167 -3.71 -7.58 -4.92
CA THR A 167 -2.76 -8.58 -4.41
C THR A 167 -3.30 -9.32 -3.17
N SER A 168 -4.09 -8.65 -2.33
CA SER A 168 -4.65 -9.24 -1.10
C SER A 168 -5.94 -10.00 -1.33
N PHE A 169 -6.57 -9.88 -2.51
CA PHE A 169 -7.81 -10.58 -2.83
C PHE A 169 -7.64 -12.11 -2.81
N VAL A 170 -6.61 -12.62 -3.48
CA VAL A 170 -6.33 -14.08 -3.56
C VAL A 170 -6.16 -14.73 -2.18
N PRO A 171 -5.26 -14.25 -1.28
CA PRO A 171 -5.09 -14.87 0.04
C PRO A 171 -6.36 -14.76 0.89
N THR A 172 -7.10 -13.66 0.78
CA THR A 172 -8.36 -13.44 1.50
C THR A 172 -9.46 -14.40 1.04
N PHE A 173 -9.62 -14.55 -0.27
CA PHE A 173 -10.59 -15.47 -0.86
C PHE A 173 -10.29 -16.93 -0.48
N ASN A 174 -9.02 -17.30 -0.54
CA ASN A 174 -8.56 -18.63 -0.15
C ASN A 174 -8.82 -18.90 1.34
N ALA A 175 -8.58 -17.91 2.22
CA ALA A 175 -8.85 -18.05 3.64
C ALA A 175 -10.35 -18.22 3.94
N ALA A 176 -11.21 -17.46 3.27
CA ALA A 176 -12.67 -17.54 3.43
C ALA A 176 -13.29 -18.84 2.84
N SER A 177 -12.58 -19.54 1.96
CA SER A 177 -13.08 -20.74 1.28
C SER A 177 -12.59 -22.06 1.91
N ARG A 178 -11.77 -22.03 2.97
CA ARG A 178 -11.24 -23.24 3.62
C ARG A 178 -12.33 -24.01 4.38
N PRO A 179 -12.44 -25.35 4.23
CA PRO A 179 -13.45 -26.15 4.92
C PRO A 179 -13.30 -26.13 6.45
N PRO A 180 -14.41 -26.00 7.22
CA PRO A 180 -14.40 -25.89 8.69
C PRO A 180 -13.68 -27.04 9.40
N ILE A 181 -13.81 -28.26 8.87
CA ILE A 181 -13.26 -29.47 9.50
C ILE A 181 -11.72 -29.48 9.49
N ARG A 182 -11.09 -28.90 8.45
CA ARG A 182 -9.62 -28.81 8.36
C ARG A 182 -9.06 -27.77 9.32
N SER A 183 -9.75 -26.64 9.51
CA SER A 183 -9.34 -25.57 10.43
C SER A 183 -9.46 -25.91 11.91
N LEU A 184 -10.28 -26.90 12.28
CA LEU A 184 -10.45 -27.36 13.66
C LEU A 184 -9.48 -28.49 14.05
N THR A 185 -8.90 -29.18 13.05
CA THR A 185 -8.01 -30.34 13.24
C THR A 185 -6.53 -30.02 13.02
N THR A 186 -6.19 -28.87 12.42
CA THR A 186 -4.79 -28.44 12.15
C THR A 186 -4.16 -27.59 13.27
N GLY A 187 -4.74 -27.57 14.47
CA GLY A 187 -4.13 -26.92 15.64
C GLY A 187 -3.14 -27.86 16.34
N GLY A 188 -1.89 -27.85 15.88
CA GLY A 188 -0.71 -28.33 16.61
C GLY A 188 0.22 -27.16 16.87
#